data_AF-A0A7S2AWC7-F1
#
_entry.id   AF-A0A7S2AWC7-F1
#
_cell.length_a   1.000
_cell.length_b   1.000
_cell.length_c   1.000
_cell.angle_alpha   90.00
_cell.angle_beta   90.00
_cell.angle_gamma   90.00
#
_symmetry.space_group_name_H-M   'P 1'
#
loop_
_entity.id
_entity.type
_entity.pdbx_description
1 polymer ?
#
loop_
_entity_poly.entity_id
_entity_poly.type
_entity_poly.pdbx_seq_one_letter_code
_entity_poly.pdbx_strand_id
1 'polypeptide(L)'
;MDFSSIPEILDARMEAMDEDNALRPTILKPTEGAWTFNTYPSLLSKKPKVETLGAMEQKTQRNRAMDLLDSLTRSGALGIDAADLHVIIAATHTFDTTVMETVIKKNQNPVEKVEASMLLMGSTIHNLPPVDLVVPNQRSRIAAQWATIEEAARGAGGVD
;
A
#
# COMPACT_ATOMS: atom_id res chain seq x y z
N MET A 1 16.04 1.96 3.31
CA MET A 1 14.87 2.59 2.71
C MET A 1 14.06 3.19 3.84
N ASP A 2 13.72 4.46 3.75
CA ASP A 2 12.84 5.11 4.74
C ASP A 2 11.39 4.90 4.32
N PHE A 3 10.68 4.01 5.03
CA PHE A 3 9.29 3.68 4.70
C PHE A 3 8.32 4.85 4.94
N SER A 4 8.71 5.84 5.74
CA SER A 4 7.90 7.02 6.01
C SER A 4 7.85 8.01 4.84
N SER A 5 8.86 7.97 3.95
CA SER A 5 8.91 8.76 2.72
C SER A 5 8.07 8.20 1.57
N ILE A 6 7.63 6.94 1.65
CA ILE A 6 6.93 6.27 0.55
C ILE A 6 5.63 7.00 0.16
N PRO A 7 4.76 7.45 1.08
CA PRO A 7 3.55 8.20 0.72
C PRO A 7 3.86 9.46 -0.10
N GLU A 8 4.86 10.26 0.30
CA GLU A 8 5.23 11.47 -0.43
C GLU A 8 5.76 11.18 -1.83
N ILE A 9 6.59 10.13 -1.96
CA ILE A 9 7.12 9.70 -3.26
C ILE A 9 5.98 9.18 -4.15
N LEU A 10 5.03 8.45 -3.57
CA LEU A 10 3.88 7.89 -4.28
C LEU A 10 2.96 9.01 -4.79
N ASP A 11 2.66 10.00 -3.95
CA ASP A 11 1.82 11.15 -4.33
C ASP A 11 2.46 11.92 -5.49
N ALA A 12 3.76 12.23 -5.41
CA ALA A 12 4.47 12.92 -6.49
C ALA A 12 4.52 12.10 -7.79
N ARG A 13 4.65 10.77 -7.69
CA ARG A 13 4.63 9.86 -8.85
C ARG A 13 3.23 9.76 -9.48
N MET A 14 2.19 9.73 -8.67
CA MET A 14 0.80 9.73 -9.14
C MET A 14 0.47 11.04 -9.83
N GLU A 15 0.80 12.19 -9.23
CA GLU A 15 0.56 13.50 -9.84
C GLU A 15 1.24 13.64 -11.21
N ALA A 16 2.45 13.08 -11.36
CA ALA A 16 3.17 13.12 -12.62
C ALA A 16 2.65 12.14 -13.68
N MET A 17 2.09 10.99 -13.31
CA MET A 17 1.87 9.85 -14.22
C MET A 17 0.43 9.33 -14.30
N ASP A 18 -0.46 9.70 -13.38
CA ASP A 18 -1.87 9.28 -13.33
C ASP A 18 -2.79 10.40 -13.84
N GLU A 19 -2.89 10.55 -15.16
CA GLU A 19 -3.69 11.59 -15.82
C GLU A 19 -5.17 11.56 -15.41
N ASP A 20 -5.72 10.36 -15.20
CA ASP A 20 -7.13 10.16 -14.86
C ASP A 20 -7.38 10.27 -13.34
N ASN A 21 -6.33 10.44 -12.53
CA ASN A 21 -6.38 10.48 -11.08
C ASN A 21 -7.17 9.29 -10.51
N ALA A 22 -6.90 8.11 -11.08
CA ALA A 22 -7.63 6.88 -10.84
C ALA A 22 -7.24 6.23 -9.50
N LEU A 23 -6.05 6.53 -8.97
CA LEU A 23 -5.60 6.00 -7.69
C LEU A 23 -6.05 6.88 -6.51
N ARG A 24 -6.64 6.24 -5.50
CA ARG A 24 -7.06 6.87 -4.25
C ARG A 24 -6.43 6.16 -3.05
N PRO A 25 -5.85 6.88 -2.07
CA PRO A 25 -5.39 6.27 -0.83
C PRO A 25 -6.53 5.55 -0.11
N THR A 26 -6.28 4.32 0.35
CA THR A 26 -7.27 3.53 1.09
C THR A 26 -6.96 3.54 2.58
N ILE A 27 -7.89 4.04 3.39
CA ILE A 27 -7.77 3.97 4.84
C ILE A 27 -8.10 2.55 5.31
N LEU A 28 -7.09 1.84 5.81
CA LEU A 28 -7.28 0.55 6.47
C LEU A 28 -7.80 0.77 7.89
N LYS A 29 -9.07 0.43 8.11
CA LYS A 29 -9.66 0.42 9.45
C LYS A 29 -9.50 -0.98 10.05
N PRO A 30 -8.92 -1.12 11.26
CA PRO A 30 -9.06 -2.34 12.02
C PRO A 30 -10.55 -2.65 12.20
N THR A 31 -10.93 -3.93 12.19
CA THR A 31 -12.32 -4.37 12.33
C THR A 31 -13.01 -3.66 13.50
N GLU A 32 -14.17 -3.05 13.22
CA GLU A 32 -15.01 -2.36 14.23
C GLU A 32 -15.63 -3.32 15.26
N GLY A 33 -15.55 -4.63 14.99
CA GLY A 33 -15.96 -5.70 15.86
C GLY A 33 -14.99 -5.96 17.02
N ALA A 34 -15.41 -6.83 17.92
CA ALA A 34 -14.65 -7.13 19.11
C ALA A 34 -13.43 -8.02 18.80
N TRP A 35 -12.27 -7.67 19.34
CA TRP A 35 -11.05 -8.48 19.17
C TRP A 35 -11.06 -9.64 20.16
N THR A 36 -10.60 -10.80 19.73
CA THR A 36 -10.32 -11.91 20.65
C THR A 36 -8.88 -11.79 21.13
N PHE A 37 -8.68 -11.56 22.42
CA PHE A 37 -7.39 -11.38 23.05
C PHE A 37 -7.05 -12.57 23.93
N ASN A 38 -5.94 -13.24 23.62
CA ASN A 38 -5.48 -14.42 24.33
C ASN A 38 -4.27 -14.07 25.19
N THR A 39 -4.39 -14.26 26.51
CA THR A 39 -3.29 -14.06 27.46
C THR A 39 -2.95 -15.36 28.18
N TYR A 40 -1.67 -15.63 28.39
CA TYR A 40 -1.20 -16.73 29.23
C TYR A 40 -0.73 -16.17 30.59
N PRO A 41 -1.46 -16.42 31.69
CA PRO A 41 -1.12 -15.86 33.00
C PRO A 41 0.24 -16.34 33.54
N SER A 42 0.68 -17.52 33.11
CA SER A 42 1.99 -18.07 33.43
C SER A 42 2.51 -18.93 32.29
N LEU A 43 3.83 -19.12 32.21
CA LEU A 43 4.49 -19.93 31.19
C LEU A 43 3.97 -21.39 31.12
N LEU A 44 3.48 -21.92 32.24
CA LEU A 44 2.98 -23.29 32.39
C LEU A 44 1.45 -23.39 32.23
N SER A 45 0.76 -22.29 31.96
CA SER A 45 -0.70 -22.27 31.82
C SER A 45 -1.12 -23.05 30.57
N LYS A 46 -1.83 -24.17 30.76
CA LYS A 46 -2.28 -25.04 29.66
C LYS A 46 -3.37 -24.42 28.77
N LYS A 47 -4.09 -23.41 29.27
CA LYS A 47 -5.18 -22.75 28.54
C LYS A 47 -4.99 -21.23 28.59
N PRO A 48 -5.17 -20.52 27.46
CA PRO A 48 -5.17 -19.08 27.46
C PRO A 48 -6.42 -18.55 28.17
N LYS A 49 -6.28 -17.41 28.84
CA LYS A 49 -7.40 -16.55 29.18
C LYS A 49 -7.82 -15.83 27.90
N VAL A 50 -9.05 -16.05 27.48
CA VAL A 50 -9.63 -15.42 26.28
C VAL A 50 -10.54 -14.29 26.74
N GLU A 51 -10.27 -13.09 26.24
CA GLU A 51 -11.06 -11.90 26.51
C GLU A 51 -11.52 -11.28 25.20
N THR A 52 -12.66 -10.63 25.24
CA THR A 52 -13.22 -9.90 24.11
C THR A 52 -12.98 -8.42 24.34
N LEU A 53 -12.20 -7.77 23.48
CA LEU A 53 -11.85 -6.36 23.61
C LEU A 53 -12.77 -5.49 22.74
N GLY A 54 -13.46 -4.55 23.38
CA GLY A 54 -14.19 -3.48 22.71
C GLY A 54 -13.25 -2.34 22.29
N ALA A 55 -13.80 -1.28 21.70
CA ALA A 55 -13.00 -0.19 21.14
C ALA A 55 -12.08 0.50 22.16
N MET A 56 -12.53 0.67 23.41
CA MET A 56 -11.74 1.31 24.46
C MET A 56 -10.59 0.40 24.91
N GLU A 57 -10.87 -0.89 25.13
CA GLU A 57 -9.86 -1.87 25.53
C GLU A 57 -8.82 -2.10 24.42
N GLN A 58 -9.23 -2.11 23.16
CA GLN A 58 -8.32 -2.18 22.00
C GLN A 58 -7.33 -1.01 22.01
N LYS A 59 -7.82 0.22 22.25
CA LYS A 59 -6.95 1.41 22.36
C LYS A 59 -5.95 1.26 23.51
N THR A 60 -6.40 0.78 24.66
CA THR A 60 -5.55 0.54 25.83
C THR A 60 -4.46 -0.51 25.54
N GLN A 61 -4.82 -1.65 24.93
CA GLN A 61 -3.84 -2.69 24.59
C GLN A 61 -2.84 -2.22 23.53
N ARG A 62 -3.29 -1.45 22.52
CA ARG A 62 -2.41 -0.86 21.51
C ARG A 62 -1.38 0.08 22.15
N ASN A 63 -1.82 0.98 23.03
CA ASN A 63 -0.91 1.89 23.72
C ASN A 63 0.10 1.11 24.56
N ARG A 64 -0.35 0.12 25.33
CA ARG A 64 0.52 -0.74 26.13
C ARG A 64 1.58 -1.47 25.30
N ALA A 65 1.22 -1.93 24.11
CA ALA A 65 2.16 -2.57 23.20
C ALA A 65 3.23 -1.58 22.68
N MET A 66 2.83 -0.34 22.37
CA MET A 66 3.76 0.71 21.94
C MET A 66 4.67 1.18 23.08
N ASP A 67 4.15 1.31 24.30
CA ASP A 67 4.95 1.67 25.48
C ASP A 67 5.99 0.59 25.79
N LEU A 68 5.63 -0.68 25.62
CA LEU A 68 6.57 -1.80 25.75
C LEU A 68 7.65 -1.73 24.66
N LEU A 69 7.28 -1.46 23.41
CA LEU A 69 8.23 -1.32 22.31
C LEU A 69 9.20 -0.15 22.55
N ASP A 70 8.69 1.00 22.99
CA ASP A 70 9.50 2.18 23.34
C ASP A 70 10.48 1.86 24.48
N SER A 71 10.00 1.18 25.53
CA SER A 71 10.82 0.76 26.66
C SER A 71 11.93 -0.21 26.25
N LEU A 72 11.60 -1.20 25.41
CA LEU A 72 12.55 -2.21 24.93
C LEU A 72 13.61 -1.60 24.00
N THR A 73 13.23 -0.61 23.19
CA THR A 73 14.13 0.08 22.25
C THR A 73 14.86 1.26 22.88
N ARG A 74 14.65 1.58 24.16
CA ARG A 74 15.13 2.83 24.79
C ARG A 74 14.77 4.06 23.95
N SER A 75 13.50 4.12 23.55
CA SER A 75 12.95 5.14 22.64
C SER A 75 13.71 5.24 21.32
N GLY A 76 14.04 4.08 20.74
CA GLY A 76 14.75 3.96 19.46
C GLY A 76 16.28 3.99 19.53
N ALA A 77 16.89 4.17 20.71
CA ALA A 77 18.35 4.14 20.87
C ALA A 77 18.95 2.72 20.75
N LEU A 78 18.15 1.69 21.02
CA LEU A 78 18.50 0.28 20.84
C LEU A 78 17.72 -0.30 19.67
N GLY A 79 18.44 -0.82 18.67
CA GLY A 79 17.85 -1.48 17.50
C GLY A 79 17.19 -2.82 17.84
N ILE A 80 16.33 -3.29 16.93
CA ILE A 80 15.70 -4.61 17.00
C ILE A 80 16.28 -5.47 15.87
N ASP A 81 17.14 -6.43 16.21
CA ASP A 81 17.85 -7.24 15.20
C ASP A 81 17.05 -8.44 14.69
N ALA A 82 16.13 -8.97 15.50
CA ALA A 82 15.36 -10.19 15.22
C ALA A 82 13.86 -9.89 15.13
N ALA A 83 13.48 -9.05 14.16
CA ALA A 83 12.09 -8.76 13.88
C ALA A 83 11.86 -8.56 12.37
N ASP A 84 10.65 -8.92 11.93
CA ASP A 84 10.16 -8.62 10.59
C ASP A 84 9.20 -7.42 10.67
N LEU A 85 9.45 -6.41 9.83
CA LEU A 85 8.57 -5.26 9.68
C LEU A 85 7.72 -5.43 8.43
N HIS A 86 6.40 -5.57 8.63
CA HIS A 86 5.45 -5.60 7.53
C HIS A 86 4.78 -4.23 7.38
N VAL A 87 5.01 -3.57 6.24
CA VAL A 87 4.37 -2.30 5.90
C VAL A 87 3.29 -2.57 4.85
N ILE A 88 2.06 -2.13 5.14
CA ILE A 88 0.93 -2.28 4.22
C ILE A 88 0.57 -0.90 3.67
N ILE A 89 0.64 -0.78 2.35
CA ILE A 89 0.20 0.41 1.60
C ILE A 89 -0.99 -0.02 0.75
N ALA A 90 -2.11 0.66 0.92
CA ALA A 90 -3.35 0.33 0.23
C ALA A 90 -3.82 1.53 -0.60
N ALA A 91 -4.16 1.25 -1.85
CA ALA A 91 -4.78 2.20 -2.75
C ALA A 91 -5.94 1.51 -3.50
N THR A 92 -6.97 2.29 -3.81
CA THR A 92 -8.13 1.87 -4.59
C THR A 92 -8.04 2.49 -5.97
N HIS A 93 -8.07 1.66 -7.01
CA HIS A 93 -8.27 2.14 -8.38
C HIS A 93 -9.76 2.42 -8.61
N THR A 94 -10.08 3.63 -9.04
CA THR A 94 -11.44 4.08 -9.35
C THR A 94 -11.54 4.44 -10.83
N PHE A 95 -12.55 3.90 -11.51
CA PHE A 95 -12.88 4.30 -12.88
C PHE A 95 -13.85 5.47 -12.86
N ASP A 96 -13.53 6.51 -13.63
CA ASP A 96 -14.36 7.70 -13.86
C ASP A 96 -15.57 7.42 -14.78
N THR A 97 -15.47 6.37 -15.58
CA THR A 97 -16.40 6.04 -16.65
C THR A 97 -16.97 4.63 -16.51
N THR A 98 -18.17 4.43 -17.06
CA THR A 98 -18.82 3.11 -17.05
C THR A 98 -18.09 2.13 -17.97
N VAL A 99 -18.30 0.83 -17.76
CA VAL A 99 -17.77 -0.22 -18.64
C VAL A 99 -18.23 -0.02 -20.09
N MET A 100 -19.50 0.38 -20.30
CA MET A 100 -20.04 0.67 -21.63
C MET A 100 -19.26 1.80 -22.31
N GLU A 101 -18.98 2.88 -21.58
CA GLU A 101 -18.22 4.00 -22.12
C GLU A 101 -16.75 3.63 -22.40
N THR A 102 -16.11 2.90 -21.50
CA THR A 102 -14.70 2.51 -21.64
C THR A 102 -14.49 1.53 -22.80
N VAL A 103 -15.27 0.44 -22.83
CA VAL A 103 -15.05 -0.66 -23.76
C VAL A 103 -15.69 -0.39 -25.13
N ILE A 104 -16.90 0.17 -25.16
CA ILE A 104 -17.63 0.33 -26.43
C ILE A 104 -17.36 1.69 -27.05
N LYS A 105 -17.50 2.78 -26.28
CA LYS A 105 -17.39 4.14 -26.84
C LYS A 105 -15.93 4.57 -27.05
N LYS A 106 -15.06 4.29 -26.08
CA LYS A 106 -13.63 4.64 -26.13
C LYS A 106 -12.75 3.54 -26.73
N ASN A 107 -13.27 2.31 -26.88
CA ASN A 107 -12.52 1.13 -27.32
C ASN A 107 -11.20 0.93 -26.54
N GLN A 108 -11.24 1.18 -25.23
CA GLN A 108 -10.11 1.05 -24.34
C GLN A 108 -10.26 -0.20 -23.47
N ASN A 109 -9.15 -0.87 -23.21
CA ASN A 109 -9.11 -2.01 -22.32
C ASN A 109 -8.92 -1.53 -20.86
N PRO A 110 -9.93 -1.66 -19.98
CA PRO A 110 -9.82 -1.20 -18.58
C PRO A 110 -8.73 -1.94 -17.80
N VAL A 111 -8.35 -3.15 -18.23
CA VAL A 111 -7.28 -3.94 -17.60
C VAL A 111 -5.93 -3.22 -17.71
N GLU A 112 -5.66 -2.56 -18.83
CA GLU A 112 -4.39 -1.85 -19.05
C GLU A 112 -4.24 -0.65 -18.11
N LYS A 113 -5.35 0.02 -17.78
CA LYS A 113 -5.35 1.12 -16.79
C LYS A 113 -5.05 0.62 -15.38
N VAL A 114 -5.70 -0.46 -14.97
CA VAL A 114 -5.44 -1.08 -13.66
C VAL A 114 -4.00 -1.58 -13.58
N GLU A 115 -3.51 -2.21 -14.64
CA GLU A 115 -2.14 -2.69 -14.72
C GLU A 115 -1.13 -1.55 -14.58
N ALA A 116 -1.35 -0.42 -15.28
CA ALA A 116 -0.52 0.77 -15.13
C ALA A 116 -0.52 1.29 -13.68
N SER A 117 -1.69 1.38 -13.05
CA SER A 117 -1.81 1.77 -11.64
C SER A 117 -1.06 0.81 -10.70
N MET A 118 -1.17 -0.50 -10.92
CA MET A 118 -0.46 -1.52 -10.13
C MET A 118 1.05 -1.42 -10.32
N LEU A 119 1.51 -1.20 -11.56
CA LEU A 119 2.91 -1.05 -11.88
C LEU A 119 3.50 0.21 -11.28
N LEU A 120 2.78 1.34 -11.31
CA LEU A 120 3.19 2.59 -10.67
C LEU A 120 3.39 2.42 -9.16
N MET A 121 2.42 1.78 -8.50
CA MET A 121 2.50 1.44 -7.07
C MET A 121 3.69 0.52 -6.80
N GLY A 122 3.78 -0.59 -7.53
CA GLY A 122 4.83 -1.60 -7.35
C GLY A 122 6.23 -1.05 -7.62
N SER A 123 6.41 -0.25 -8.68
CA SER A 123 7.71 0.33 -9.04
C SER A 123 8.17 1.33 -8.00
N THR A 124 7.23 2.08 -7.42
CA THR A 124 7.52 3.06 -6.38
C THR A 124 7.88 2.37 -5.06
N ILE A 125 7.12 1.35 -4.65
CA ILE A 125 7.34 0.62 -3.39
C ILE A 125 8.62 -0.22 -3.45
N HIS A 126 8.86 -0.93 -4.55
CA HIS A 126 10.03 -1.80 -4.67
C HIS A 126 11.27 -1.08 -5.21
N ASN A 127 11.13 0.18 -5.65
CA ASN A 127 12.18 0.95 -6.30
C ASN A 127 12.83 0.18 -7.47
N LEU A 128 11.99 -0.47 -8.28
CA LEU A 128 12.39 -1.24 -9.46
C LEU A 128 11.66 -0.72 -10.70
N PRO A 129 12.27 -0.80 -11.89
CA PRO A 129 11.57 -0.50 -13.13
C PRO A 129 10.33 -1.40 -13.30
N PRO A 130 9.20 -0.88 -13.83
CA PRO A 130 7.99 -1.66 -14.07
C PRO A 130 8.19 -2.95 -14.88
N VAL A 131 9.14 -2.93 -15.83
CA VAL A 131 9.49 -4.07 -16.68
C VAL A 131 10.09 -5.23 -15.87
N ASP A 132 10.74 -4.95 -14.74
CA ASP A 132 11.33 -5.97 -13.87
C ASP A 132 10.32 -6.57 -12.88
N LEU A 133 9.16 -5.92 -12.70
CA LEU A 133 8.06 -6.40 -11.85
C LEU A 133 7.15 -7.41 -12.54
N VAL A 134 7.32 -7.61 -13.85
CA VAL A 134 6.51 -8.52 -14.65
C VAL A 134 7.28 -9.75 -15.11
N VAL A 135 6.53 -10.82 -15.38
CA VAL A 135 7.06 -12.06 -15.95
C VAL A 135 7.77 -11.80 -17.29
N PRO A 136 8.86 -12.53 -17.62
CA PRO A 136 9.71 -12.23 -18.78
C PRO A 136 8.99 -12.13 -20.12
N ASN A 137 7.93 -12.92 -20.33
CA ASN A 137 7.14 -12.93 -21.55
C ASN A 137 6.29 -11.65 -21.77
N GLN A 138 6.06 -10.84 -20.73
CA GLN A 138 5.29 -9.60 -20.82
C GLN A 138 6.16 -8.35 -20.94
N ARG A 139 7.48 -8.47 -20.78
CA ARG A 139 8.41 -7.34 -20.71
C ARG A 139 8.34 -6.42 -21.93
N SER A 140 8.32 -6.98 -23.14
CA SER A 140 8.28 -6.17 -24.38
C SER A 140 7.00 -5.34 -24.49
N ARG A 141 5.86 -5.91 -24.09
CA ARG A 141 4.57 -5.21 -24.09
C ARG A 141 4.56 -4.08 -23.08
N ILE A 142 4.99 -4.38 -21.85
CA ILE A 142 5.04 -3.38 -20.77
C ILE A 142 6.04 -2.28 -21.07
N ALA A 143 7.19 -2.59 -21.66
CA ALA A 143 8.17 -1.58 -22.04
C ALA A 143 7.58 -0.58 -23.07
N ALA A 144 6.86 -1.08 -24.08
CA ALA A 144 6.19 -0.23 -25.06
C ALA A 144 5.07 0.61 -24.44
N GLN A 145 4.20 -0.01 -23.63
CA GLN A 145 3.09 0.67 -22.96
C GLN A 145 3.59 1.73 -21.96
N TRP A 146 4.62 1.41 -21.19
CA TRP A 146 5.18 2.29 -20.17
C TRP A 146 5.90 3.49 -20.79
N ALA A 147 6.60 3.31 -21.92
CA ALA A 147 7.20 4.41 -22.65
C ALA A 147 6.15 5.46 -23.08
N THR A 148 5.00 5.01 -23.56
CA THR A 148 3.88 5.90 -23.92
C THR A 148 3.36 6.69 -22.70
N ILE A 149 3.23 6.02 -21.55
CA ILE A 149 2.78 6.67 -20.30
C ILE A 149 3.81 7.72 -19.84
N GLU A 150 5.10 7.41 -19.90
CA GLU A 150 6.16 8.38 -19.55
C GLU A 150 6.22 9.56 -20.51
N GLU A 151 5.99 9.34 -21.81
CA GLU A 151 5.91 10.42 -22.80
C GLU A 151 4.71 11.33 -22.54
N ALA A 152 3.55 10.75 -22.24
CA ALA A 152 2.34 11.50 -21.90
C ALA A 152 2.52 12.34 -20.62
N ALA A 153 3.11 11.76 -19.58
CA ALA A 153 3.49 12.44 -18.34
C ALA A 153 4.43 13.64 -18.59
N ARG A 154 5.42 13.50 -19.48
CA ARG A 154 6.34 14.60 -19.85
C ARG A 154 5.65 15.68 -20.68
N GLY A 155 4.68 15.32 -21.51
CA GLY A 155 3.90 16.26 -22.32
C GLY A 155 2.92 17.10 -21.49
N ALA A 156 2.36 16.55 -20.42
CA ALA A 156 1.43 17.25 -19.53
C ALA A 156 2.10 18.31 -18.62
N GLY A 157 3.39 18.15 -18.32
CA GLY A 157 4.18 19.13 -17.53
C GLY A 157 4.66 20.36 -18.31
N GLY A 158 4.16 20.57 -19.54
CA GLY A 158 4.60 21.62 -20.46
C GLY A 158 3.47 22.51 -20.96
N VAL A 159 2.64 23.07 -20.07
CA VAL A 159 1.79 24.23 -20.36
C VAL A 159 1.76 25.12 -19.09
N ASP A 160 2.11 26.38 -19.27
CA ASP A 160 2.25 27.46 -18.26
C ASP A 160 1.06 27.61 -17.29
#